data_AF-A0A5C2HC43-F1
#
_entry.id   AF-A0A5C2HC43-F1
#
_cell.length_a   1.000
_cell.length_b   1.000
_cell.length_c   1.000
_cell.angle_alpha   90.00
_cell.angle_beta   90.00
_cell.angle_gamma   90.00
#
_symmetry.space_group_name_H-M   'P 1'
#
loop_
_entity.id
_entity.type
_entity.pdbx_description
1 polymer ?
#
loop_
_entity_poly.entity_id
_entity_poly.type
_entity_poly.pdbx_seq_one_letter_code
_entity_poly.pdbx_strand_id
1 'polypeptide(L)' 'MSQTEYFEIKNLLLETREKLEKLELLIPEKFEISYVSQKTGLTRQGVRKKLYVNYEPEVDFWYEGGKIFLSQKVALQMLK' A
#
# COMPACT_ATOMS: atom_id res chain seq x y z
N MET A 1 31.76 11.25 16.63
CA MET A 1 30.57 10.54 17.13
C MET A 1 30.98 9.78 18.37
N SER A 2 30.43 10.13 19.51
CA SER A 2 30.69 9.39 20.76
C SER A 2 29.95 8.06 20.74
N GLN A 3 30.41 7.09 21.54
CA GLN A 3 29.75 5.79 21.66
C GLN A 3 28.31 5.95 22.16
N THR A 4 28.05 6.92 23.05
CA THR A 4 26.72 7.26 23.55
C THR A 4 25.81 7.77 22.44
N GLU A 5 26.27 8.71 21.61
CA GLU A 5 25.52 9.23 20.46
C GLU A 5 25.16 8.10 19.48
N TYR A 6 26.09 7.17 19.24
CA TYR A 6 25.83 6.02 18.38
C TYR A 6 24.72 5.11 18.93
N PHE A 7 24.76 4.80 20.23
CA PHE A 7 23.74 3.97 20.87
C PHE A 7 22.36 4.65 20.86
N GLU A 8 22.31 5.95 21.09
CA GLU A 8 21.07 6.72 21.08
C GLU A 8 20.42 6.73 19.69
N ILE A 9 21.21 6.99 18.63
CA ILE A 9 20.73 6.92 17.24
C ILE A 9 20.22 5.52 16.90
N LYS A 10 20.96 4.47 17.30
CA LYS A 10 20.52 3.08 17.07
C LYS A 10 19.16 2.80 17.71
N ASN A 11 18.96 3.23 18.95
CA ASN A 11 17.70 3.02 19.66
C ASN A 11 16.54 3.75 18.99
N LEU A 12 16.74 5.01 18.59
CA LEU A 12 15.73 5.77 17.84
C LEU A 12 15.35 5.10 16.52
N LEU A 13 16.32 4.52 15.80
CA LEU A 13 16.06 3.77 14.57
C LEU A 13 15.25 2.49 14.83
N LEU A 14 15.57 1.75 15.89
CA LEU A 14 14.83 0.54 16.27
C LEU A 14 13.39 0.86 16.66
N GLU A 15 13.16 1.89 17.49
CA GLU A 15 11.82 2.32 17.86
C GLU A 15 10.99 2.77 16.64
N THR A 16 11.64 3.47 15.70
CA THR A 16 10.99 3.91 14.47
C THR A 16 10.59 2.70 13.61
N ARG A 17 11.48 1.72 13.47
CA ARG A 17 11.19 0.48 12.75
C ARG A 17 10.01 -0.27 13.36
N GLU A 18 9.98 -0.45 14.68
CA GLU A 18 8.87 -1.14 15.35
C GLU A 18 7.52 -0.44 15.15
N LYS A 19 7.51 0.90 15.16
CA LYS A 19 6.29 1.68 14.88
C LYS A 19 5.83 1.46 13.43
N LEU A 20 6.74 1.41 12.47
CA LEU A 20 6.41 1.15 11.06
C LEU A 20 5.90 -0.27 10.83
N GLU A 21 6.55 -1.29 11.41
CA GLU A 21 6.11 -2.69 11.32
C GLU A 21 4.68 -2.86 11.86
N LYS A 22 4.36 -2.20 12.99
CA LYS A 22 2.99 -2.19 13.54
C LYS A 22 1.97 -1.53 12.61
N LEU A 23 2.38 -0.49 11.87
CA LEU A 23 1.51 0.17 10.89
C LEU A 23 1.32 -0.70 9.65
N GLU A 24 2.35 -1.41 9.18
CA GLU A 24 2.26 -2.35 8.06
C GLU A 24 1.23 -3.46 8.33
N LEU A 25 1.17 -3.96 9.58
CA LEU A 25 0.17 -4.94 10.00
C LEU A 25 -1.29 -4.43 9.91
N LEU A 26 -1.50 -3.11 9.92
CA LEU A 26 -2.83 -2.50 9.82
C LEU A 26 -3.26 -2.25 8.38
N ILE A 27 -2.33 -2.28 7.42
CA ILE A 27 -2.63 -2.00 6.01
C ILE A 27 -2.86 -3.34 5.30
N PRO A 28 -4.05 -3.56 4.72
CA PRO A 28 -4.32 -4.76 3.94
C PRO A 28 -3.26 -5.00 2.84
N GLU A 29 -2.91 -6.27 2.61
CA GLU A 29 -1.99 -6.66 1.53
C GLU A 29 -2.59 -6.43 0.13
N LYS A 30 -3.94 -6.46 0.05
CA LYS A 30 -4.70 -6.23 -1.17
C LYS A 30 -5.96 -5.43 -0.89
N PHE A 31 -6.40 -4.68 -1.90
CA PHE A 31 -7.57 -3.83 -1.82
C PHE A 31 -8.56 -4.17 -2.93
N GLU A 32 -9.84 -4.29 -2.59
CA GLU A 32 -10.89 -4.44 -3.60
C GLU A 32 -11.03 -3.15 -4.40
N ILE A 33 -11.25 -3.26 -5.72
CA ILE A 33 -11.48 -2.10 -6.61
C ILE A 33 -12.60 -1.19 -6.13
N SER A 34 -13.60 -1.74 -5.44
CA SER A 34 -14.72 -0.97 -4.88
C SER A 34 -14.28 -0.04 -3.76
N TYR A 35 -13.36 -0.46 -2.89
CA TYR A 35 -12.77 0.37 -1.85
C TYR A 35 -11.97 1.53 -2.47
N VAL A 36 -11.12 1.22 -3.46
CA VAL A 36 -10.31 2.23 -4.15
C VAL A 36 -11.21 3.24 -4.87
N SER A 37 -12.26 2.77 -5.54
CA SER A 37 -13.28 3.63 -6.18
C SER A 37 -13.94 4.57 -5.18
N GLN A 38 -14.36 4.08 -4.01
CA GLN A 38 -14.99 4.92 -2.97
C GLN A 38 -14.05 5.99 -2.43
N LYS A 39 -12.76 5.68 -2.25
CA LYS A 39 -11.79 6.60 -1.67
C LYS A 39 -11.22 7.61 -2.66
N THR A 40 -11.11 7.24 -3.93
CA THR A 40 -10.56 8.13 -4.98
C THR A 40 -11.61 9.00 -5.66
N GLY A 41 -12.90 8.74 -5.43
CA GLY A 41 -14.01 9.39 -6.15
C GLY A 41 -14.15 8.95 -7.61
N LEU A 42 -13.28 8.04 -8.08
CA LEU A 42 -13.37 7.47 -9.43
C LEU A 42 -14.43 6.38 -9.47
N THR A 43 -15.11 6.23 -10.61
CA THR A 43 -15.97 5.06 -10.84
C THR A 43 -15.12 3.79 -10.92
N ARG A 44 -15.70 2.62 -10.62
CA ARG A 44 -15.01 1.32 -10.77
C ARG A 44 -14.43 1.13 -12.18
N GLN A 45 -15.13 1.60 -13.22
CA GLN A 45 -14.63 1.54 -14.60
C GLN A 45 -13.47 2.51 -14.84
N GLY A 46 -13.48 3.69 -14.22
CA GLY A 46 -12.37 4.63 -14.26
C GLY A 46 -11.11 4.06 -13.60
N VAL A 47 -11.26 3.45 -12.41
CA VAL A 47 -10.17 2.72 -11.74
C VAL A 47 -9.66 1.59 -12.62
N ARG A 48 -10.57 0.76 -13.16
CA ARG A 48 -10.24 -0.35 -14.06
C ARG A 48 -9.44 0.13 -15.28
N LYS A 49 -9.89 1.18 -15.96
CA LYS A 49 -9.16 1.76 -17.10
C LYS A 49 -7.76 2.21 -16.70
N LYS A 50 -7.61 2.88 -15.55
CA LYS A 50 -6.30 3.33 -15.05
C LYS A 50 -5.37 2.15 -14.75
N LEU A 51 -5.91 1.05 -14.21
CA LEU A 51 -5.17 -0.20 -13.99
C LEU A 51 -4.61 -0.76 -15.29
N TYR A 52 -5.46 -1.01 -16.28
CA TYR A 52 -5.02 -1.60 -17.55
C TYR A 52 -4.05 -0.73 -18.36
N VAL A 53 -4.03 0.59 -18.13
CA VAL A 53 -3.14 1.51 -18.85
C VAL A 53 -1.77 1.64 -18.18
N ASN A 54 -1.70 1.60 -16.84
CA ASN A 54 -0.50 2.01 -16.11
C ASN A 54 0.13 0.91 -15.26
N TYR A 55 -0.52 -0.25 -15.14
CA TYR A 55 -0.15 -1.29 -14.17
C TYR A 55 -0.21 -2.68 -14.81
N GLU A 56 0.51 -3.63 -14.22
CA GLU A 56 0.67 -4.98 -14.77
C GLU A 56 -0.39 -5.95 -14.20
N PRO A 57 -1.19 -6.61 -15.06
CA PRO A 57 -2.11 -7.67 -14.63
C PRO A 57 -1.38 -8.83 -13.93
N GLU A 58 -2.03 -9.49 -12.98
CA GLU A 58 -1.50 -10.60 -12.16
C GLU A 58 -0.31 -10.24 -11.24
N VAL A 59 0.19 -9.00 -11.32
CA VAL A 59 1.25 -8.47 -10.43
C VAL A 59 0.69 -7.33 -9.59
N ASP A 60 0.20 -6.29 -10.25
CA ASP A 60 -0.30 -5.08 -9.61
C ASP A 60 -1.81 -5.15 -9.32
N PHE A 61 -2.54 -5.92 -10.13
CA PHE A 61 -3.96 -6.19 -9.93
C PHE A 61 -4.35 -7.53 -10.54
N TRP A 62 -5.30 -8.23 -9.94
CA TRP A 62 -5.74 -9.56 -10.38
C TRP A 62 -7.22 -9.78 -10.10
N TYR A 63 -7.76 -10.86 -10.66
CA TYR A 63 -9.12 -11.31 -10.39
C TYR A 63 -9.12 -12.42 -9.34
N GLU A 64 -9.94 -12.26 -8.31
CA GLU A 64 -10.10 -13.26 -7.26
C GLU A 64 -11.57 -13.29 -6.82
N GLY A 65 -12.21 -14.45 -6.86
CA GLY A 65 -13.62 -14.60 -6.47
C GLY A 65 -14.60 -13.71 -7.25
N GLY A 66 -14.32 -13.44 -8.53
CA GLY A 66 -15.16 -12.57 -9.38
C GLY A 66 -15.01 -11.08 -9.12
N LYS A 67 -14.05 -10.68 -8.28
CA LYS A 67 -13.72 -9.28 -7.96
C LYS A 67 -12.32 -8.94 -8.45
N ILE A 68 -12.07 -7.65 -8.67
CA ILE A 68 -10.73 -7.14 -8.97
C ILE A 68 -10.10 -6.68 -7.67
N PHE A 69 -8.90 -7.18 -7.41
CA PHE A 69 -8.04 -6.74 -6.32
C PHE A 69 -6.82 -6.02 -6.87
N LEU A 70 -6.33 -5.05 -6.10
CA LEU A 70 -5.11 -4.32 -6.35
C LEU A 70 -4.10 -4.67 -5.26
N SER A 71 -2.83 -4.73 -5.61
CA SER A 71 -1.75 -4.82 -4.63
C SER A 71 -1.78 -3.60 -3.70
N GLN A 72 -1.31 -3.78 -2.46
CA GLN A 72 -1.18 -2.69 -1.49
C GLN A 72 -0.45 -1.48 -2.09
N LYS A 73 0.66 -1.73 -2.80
CA LYS A 73 1.46 -0.69 -3.45
C LYS A 73 0.62 0.16 -4.40
N VAL A 74 -0.13 -0.47 -5.30
CA VAL A 74 -0.93 0.27 -6.31
C VAL A 74 -2.12 0.95 -5.66
N ALA A 75 -2.81 0.28 -4.74
CA ALA A 75 -3.91 0.88 -4.00
C ALA A 75 -3.45 2.16 -3.28
N LEU A 76 -2.34 2.12 -2.54
CA LEU A 76 -1.79 3.29 -1.84
C LEU A 76 -1.36 4.40 -2.80
N GLN A 77 -0.81 4.07 -3.97
CA GLN A 77 -0.49 5.07 -4.99
C GLN A 77 -1.73 5.76 -5.56
N MET A 78 -2.85 5.04 -5.66
CA MET A 78 -4.10 5.60 -6.17
C MET A 78 -4.85 6.43 -5.13
N LEU A 79 -4.64 6.17 -3.84
CA LEU A 79 -5.27 6.87 -2.72
C LEU A 79 -4.62 8.21 -2.36
N LYS A 80 -3.52 8.58 -3.03
CA LYS A 80 -2.83 9.88 -2.86
C LYS A 80 -3.64 11.05 -3.40
#